data_AF-A0A417KWW7-F1
#
_entry.id   AF-A0A417KWW7-F1
#
_cell.length_a   1.000
_cell.length_b   1.000
_cell.length_c   1.000
_cell.angle_alpha   90.00
_cell.angle_beta   90.00
_cell.angle_gamma   90.00
#
_symmetry.space_group_name_H-M   'P 1'
#
loop_
_entity.id
_entity.type
_entity.pdbx_description
1 polymer ?
#
loop_
_entity_poly.entity_id
_entity_poly.type
_entity_poly.pdbx_seq_one_letter_code
_entity_poly.pdbx_strand_id
1 'polypeptide(L)'
;MKKVYLLSAFLLACCLSCSKDDGLDPEPPVVVPEPEPDPDPEPIVWKNYISYLDIVKDSVWADGKGETFLVKNSSFSAYVIKDSYRLKDGIYPGLVVDVNPDRIPTLKPVPDVEYNPITFGSWPFVGAVTTEHPVESMCTEMKEKVLASSGQINSFSSSSGRDYHSAKELYMLFAAEGIRMDSIMNGRKYSTLEMKEKHGVLYNFKYTAFTIDMDLPQNGQLLKKDPEDYTSLKYVNSISYGVIGCMTIESDSTCSSIKALVNKVKDGEELTEAEKTLVRNLHVRTALFNAGGGNGTFSDEIGPVLQATQGMIREFFHPGDLRPHIGMLDIHFANYNDHGVDDVILRIDAPVSSKE
;
A
#
# COMPACT_ATOMS: atom_id res chain seq x y z
N MET A 1 49.64 4.07 49.34
CA MET A 1 49.63 5.28 48.49
C MET A 1 48.49 6.20 48.94
N LYS A 2 48.74 7.51 48.88
CA LYS A 2 47.93 8.65 49.39
C LYS A 2 46.43 8.53 49.00
N LYS A 3 45.49 8.57 49.98
CA LYS A 3 44.74 9.75 50.52
C LYS A 3 43.96 10.50 49.41
N VAL A 4 42.64 10.80 49.47
CA VAL A 4 41.80 11.49 50.48
C VAL A 4 40.32 11.24 50.05
N TYR A 5 39.46 10.59 50.86
CA TYR A 5 38.48 11.08 51.87
C TYR A 5 37.19 11.79 51.38
N LEU A 6 36.09 11.12 51.75
CA LEU A 6 34.69 11.54 51.81
C LEU A 6 34.44 12.68 52.83
N LEU A 7 33.23 13.22 52.68
CA LEU A 7 32.24 13.55 53.72
C LEU A 7 32.08 15.03 54.12
N SER A 8 30.85 15.45 53.85
CA SER A 8 30.09 16.60 54.29
C SER A 8 29.91 16.64 55.81
N ALA A 9 29.94 17.84 56.39
CA ALA A 9 29.13 18.23 57.55
C ALA A 9 29.03 19.76 57.67
N PHE A 10 27.86 20.17 58.13
CA PHE A 10 27.28 21.51 58.21
C PHE A 10 27.77 22.33 59.43
N LEU A 11 27.41 23.62 59.42
CA LEU A 11 27.33 24.62 60.51
C LEU A 11 28.60 25.39 60.91
N LEU A 12 28.63 26.69 60.57
CA LEU A 12 28.53 27.74 61.58
C LEU A 12 28.11 29.10 60.97
N ALA A 13 27.28 29.82 61.72
CA ALA A 13 26.52 30.99 61.33
C ALA A 13 27.29 32.33 61.41
N CYS A 14 26.84 33.26 60.55
CA CYS A 14 26.78 34.72 60.65
C CYS A 14 27.61 35.48 61.69
N CYS A 15 28.32 36.53 61.23
CA CYS A 15 28.00 37.93 61.54
C CYS A 15 28.80 38.93 60.66
N LEU A 16 28.06 39.67 59.83
CA LEU A 16 28.11 41.13 59.59
C LEU A 16 29.46 41.81 59.28
N SER A 17 29.58 42.32 58.05
CA SER A 17 30.07 43.68 57.82
C SER A 17 29.46 44.25 56.54
N CYS A 18 28.69 45.33 56.69
CA CYS A 18 28.10 46.12 55.63
C CYS A 18 29.19 46.84 54.81
N SER A 19 29.07 46.86 53.49
CA SER A 19 29.17 48.13 52.73
C SER A 19 28.77 47.99 51.26
N LYS A 20 27.82 48.85 50.89
CA LYS A 20 27.48 49.38 49.56
C LYS A 20 26.62 48.50 48.64
N ASP A 21 25.33 48.78 48.76
CA ASP A 21 24.23 48.44 47.88
C ASP A 21 24.28 49.42 46.68
N ASP A 22 24.89 49.01 45.57
CA ASP A 22 24.73 49.68 44.28
C ASP A 22 23.47 49.07 43.64
N GLY A 23 22.36 49.80 43.72
CA GLY A 23 21.07 49.40 43.17
C GLY A 23 21.15 49.22 41.65
N LEU A 24 21.33 47.97 41.22
CA LEU A 24 20.98 47.51 39.89
C LEU A 24 19.51 47.06 39.95
N ASP A 25 18.63 47.83 39.31
CA ASP A 25 17.27 47.37 39.03
C ASP A 25 17.33 45.99 38.34
N PRO A 26 16.62 44.97 38.84
CA PRO A 26 16.55 43.70 38.14
C PRO A 26 15.89 43.91 36.78
N GLU A 27 16.56 43.50 35.71
CA GLU A 27 15.96 43.48 34.37
C GLU A 27 14.60 42.75 34.45
N PRO A 28 13.53 43.32 33.89
CA PRO A 28 12.24 42.68 33.89
C PRO A 28 12.38 41.29 33.23
N PRO A 29 11.72 40.25 33.76
CA PRO A 29 11.82 38.91 33.20
C PRO A 29 11.46 38.96 31.73
N VAL A 30 12.34 38.42 30.89
CA VAL A 30 12.05 38.20 29.46
C VAL A 30 10.86 37.25 29.40
N VAL A 31 9.67 37.81 29.18
CA VAL A 31 8.47 37.04 28.85
C VAL A 31 8.73 36.46 27.47
N VAL A 32 9.24 35.23 27.41
CA VAL A 32 9.23 34.44 26.18
C VAL A 32 7.74 34.25 25.86
N PRO A 33 7.23 34.77 24.73
CA PRO A 33 5.85 34.50 24.35
C PRO A 33 5.66 32.99 24.32
N GLU A 34 4.60 32.47 24.95
CA GLU A 34 4.20 31.10 24.70
C GLU A 34 4.08 30.93 23.18
N PRO A 35 4.72 29.90 22.59
CA PRO A 35 4.54 29.63 21.18
C PRO A 35 3.04 29.48 20.94
N GLU A 36 2.50 30.24 19.97
CA GLU A 36 1.11 30.09 19.57
C GLU A 36 0.87 28.60 19.27
N PRO A 37 -0.24 28.01 19.76
CA PRO A 37 -0.56 26.64 19.44
C PRO A 37 -0.57 26.48 17.92
N ASP A 38 0.11 25.45 17.42
CA ASP A 38 0.10 25.14 16.00
C ASP A 38 -1.36 25.09 15.52
N PRO A 39 -1.70 25.71 14.37
CA PRO A 39 -3.06 25.70 13.86
C PRO A 39 -3.54 24.26 13.76
N ASP A 40 -4.81 24.02 14.15
CA ASP A 40 -5.42 22.70 14.02
C ASP A 40 -5.22 22.20 12.59
N PRO A 41 -4.75 20.96 12.40
CA PRO A 41 -4.53 20.43 11.06
C PRO A 41 -5.85 20.47 10.29
N GLU A 42 -5.81 20.97 9.05
CA GLU A 42 -6.99 20.97 8.19
C GLU A 42 -7.58 19.57 8.11
N PRO A 43 -8.93 19.43 8.16
CA PRO A 43 -9.56 18.14 8.11
C PRO A 43 -9.23 17.45 6.79
N ILE A 44 -8.72 16.22 6.87
CA ILE A 44 -8.45 15.41 5.69
C ILE A 44 -9.76 15.17 4.92
N VAL A 45 -9.75 15.44 3.61
CA VAL A 45 -10.89 15.20 2.72
C VAL A 45 -10.62 13.93 1.92
N TRP A 46 -11.16 12.80 2.37
CA TRP A 46 -10.87 11.48 1.78
C TRP A 46 -11.26 11.36 0.31
N LYS A 47 -12.30 12.07 -0.12
CA LYS A 47 -12.71 12.15 -1.52
C LYS A 47 -11.57 12.57 -2.46
N ASN A 48 -10.61 13.37 -1.98
CA ASN A 48 -9.46 13.76 -2.79
C ASN A 48 -8.54 12.58 -3.14
N TYR A 49 -8.40 11.60 -2.23
CA TYR A 49 -7.57 10.41 -2.41
C TYR A 49 -8.15 9.42 -3.42
N ILE A 50 -9.45 9.52 -3.71
CA ILE A 50 -10.17 8.64 -4.64
C ILE A 50 -10.84 9.42 -5.78
N SER A 51 -10.46 10.69 -5.96
CA SER A 51 -11.10 11.60 -6.92
C SER A 51 -10.97 11.20 -8.38
N TYR A 52 -10.03 10.30 -8.68
CA TYR A 52 -9.81 9.73 -10.01
C TYR A 52 -10.75 8.56 -10.34
N LEU A 53 -11.61 8.15 -9.39
CA LEU A 53 -12.56 7.05 -9.55
C LEU A 53 -13.98 7.56 -9.72
N ASP A 54 -14.80 6.76 -10.40
CA ASP A 54 -16.24 6.99 -10.51
C ASP A 54 -16.95 6.56 -9.22
N ILE A 55 -17.26 7.55 -8.38
CA ILE A 55 -18.04 7.34 -7.15
C ILE A 55 -19.51 7.13 -7.52
N VAL A 56 -20.01 5.93 -7.25
CA VAL A 56 -21.40 5.52 -7.47
C VAL A 56 -22.29 6.00 -6.33
N LYS A 57 -21.79 5.89 -5.09
CA LYS A 57 -22.51 6.26 -3.87
C LYS A 57 -21.52 6.55 -2.75
N ASP A 58 -21.87 7.50 -1.89
CA ASP A 58 -21.20 7.75 -0.62
C ASP A 58 -22.21 7.73 0.54
N SER A 59 -21.73 7.43 1.75
CA SER A 59 -22.55 7.44 2.96
C SER A 59 -21.71 7.64 4.21
N VAL A 60 -22.08 8.59 5.05
CA VAL A 60 -21.49 8.79 6.38
C VAL A 60 -21.99 7.68 7.32
N TRP A 61 -21.10 7.17 8.18
CA TRP A 61 -21.45 6.16 9.17
C TRP A 61 -22.37 6.74 10.26
N ALA A 62 -23.21 5.90 10.84
CA ALA A 62 -24.23 6.33 11.81
C ALA A 62 -23.64 7.00 13.06
N ASP A 63 -22.42 6.65 13.44
CA ASP A 63 -21.69 7.23 14.57
C ASP A 63 -20.88 8.49 14.19
N GLY A 64 -20.93 8.90 12.92
CA GLY A 64 -20.14 9.99 12.38
C GLY A 64 -18.64 9.70 12.34
N LYS A 65 -18.21 8.45 12.59
CA LYS A 65 -16.79 8.09 12.73
C LYS A 65 -16.10 7.68 11.42
N GLY A 66 -16.75 7.96 10.30
CA GLY A 66 -16.21 7.68 8.98
C GLY A 66 -17.28 7.77 7.91
N GLU A 67 -16.88 7.39 6.72
CA GLU A 67 -17.71 7.37 5.52
C GLU A 67 -17.35 6.14 4.67
N THR A 68 -18.31 5.69 3.90
CA THR A 68 -18.14 4.60 2.94
C THR A 68 -18.34 5.15 1.55
N PHE A 69 -17.44 4.80 0.64
CA PHE A 69 -17.55 5.05 -0.79
C PHE A 69 -17.78 3.74 -1.53
N LEU A 70 -18.72 3.76 -2.47
CA LEU A 70 -18.88 2.75 -3.49
C LEU A 70 -18.35 3.32 -4.80
N VAL A 71 -17.30 2.72 -5.34
CA VAL A 71 -16.58 3.23 -6.51
C VAL A 71 -16.53 2.16 -7.60
N LYS A 72 -16.62 2.57 -8.87
CA LYS A 72 -16.33 1.65 -9.99
C LYS A 72 -14.83 1.52 -10.17
N ASN A 73 -14.39 0.30 -10.43
CA ASN A 73 -13.00 0.00 -10.75
C ASN A 73 -12.92 -1.05 -11.86
N SER A 74 -12.18 -0.73 -12.92
CA SER A 74 -11.97 -1.57 -14.11
C SER A 74 -10.92 -2.65 -13.92
N SER A 75 -10.16 -2.58 -12.82
CA SER A 75 -9.09 -3.51 -12.49
C SER A 75 -9.08 -3.74 -10.99
N PHE A 76 -9.10 -5.00 -10.57
CA PHE A 76 -9.18 -5.35 -9.16
C PHE A 76 -7.95 -6.12 -8.73
N SER A 77 -7.37 -5.80 -7.57
CA SER A 77 -6.23 -6.58 -7.10
C SER A 77 -6.69 -8.01 -6.79
N ALA A 78 -6.02 -8.99 -7.39
CA ALA A 78 -6.25 -10.41 -7.13
C ALA A 78 -6.04 -10.76 -5.63
N TYR A 79 -5.31 -9.92 -4.89
CA TYR A 79 -5.03 -10.06 -3.46
C TYR A 79 -6.33 -10.14 -2.65
N VAL A 80 -7.31 -9.30 -3.01
CA VAL A 80 -8.57 -9.21 -2.28
C VAL A 80 -9.37 -10.50 -2.38
N ILE A 81 -9.44 -11.13 -3.56
CA ILE A 81 -10.17 -12.40 -3.71
C ILE A 81 -9.45 -13.52 -2.97
N LYS A 82 -8.14 -13.64 -3.15
CA LYS A 82 -7.35 -14.76 -2.63
C LYS A 82 -7.31 -14.81 -1.10
N ASP A 83 -7.22 -13.64 -0.45
CA ASP A 83 -7.23 -13.54 1.01
C ASP A 83 -8.65 -13.68 1.60
N SER A 84 -9.67 -13.19 0.88
CA SER A 84 -11.05 -13.22 1.36
C SER A 84 -11.71 -14.58 1.20
N TYR A 85 -11.33 -15.33 0.16
CA TYR A 85 -11.96 -16.59 -0.22
C TYR A 85 -10.86 -17.62 -0.45
N ARG A 86 -10.76 -18.60 0.46
CA ARG A 86 -9.84 -19.74 0.34
C ARG A 86 -10.32 -20.69 -0.76
N LEU A 87 -10.24 -20.23 -2.01
CA LEU A 87 -10.71 -20.93 -3.19
C LEU A 87 -9.86 -22.18 -3.43
N LYS A 88 -10.51 -23.35 -3.45
CA LYS A 88 -9.84 -24.63 -3.70
C LYS A 88 -9.18 -24.68 -5.08
N ASP A 89 -9.89 -24.17 -6.08
CA ASP A 89 -9.43 -24.14 -7.49
C ASP A 89 -8.67 -22.85 -7.83
N GLY A 90 -8.53 -21.94 -6.86
CA GLY A 90 -7.83 -20.67 -7.01
C GLY A 90 -8.55 -19.65 -7.89
N ILE A 91 -7.78 -18.70 -8.44
CA ILE A 91 -8.25 -17.68 -9.38
C ILE A 91 -7.82 -18.08 -10.79
N TYR A 92 -8.75 -18.07 -11.74
CA TYR A 92 -8.51 -18.46 -13.13
C TYR A 92 -9.45 -17.69 -14.07
N PRO A 93 -9.09 -17.53 -15.35
CA PRO A 93 -10.01 -16.99 -16.35
C PRO A 93 -11.24 -17.89 -16.47
N GLY A 94 -12.42 -17.30 -16.40
CA GLY A 94 -13.72 -17.98 -16.31
C GLY A 94 -14.33 -18.01 -14.92
N LEU A 95 -13.56 -17.75 -13.84
CA LEU A 95 -14.09 -17.76 -12.47
C LEU A 95 -15.30 -16.83 -12.34
N VAL A 96 -16.47 -17.41 -12.09
CA VAL A 96 -17.73 -16.67 -11.95
C VAL A 96 -17.86 -16.10 -10.54
N VAL A 97 -18.25 -14.84 -10.48
CA VAL A 97 -18.38 -14.07 -9.23
C VAL A 97 -19.71 -13.32 -9.22
N ASP A 98 -20.32 -13.26 -8.05
CA ASP A 98 -21.46 -12.42 -7.76
C ASP A 98 -20.97 -11.12 -7.13
N VAL A 99 -21.31 -9.99 -7.75
CA VAL A 99 -20.87 -8.66 -7.34
C VAL A 99 -22.04 -7.91 -6.74
N ASN A 100 -21.99 -7.66 -5.43
CA ASN A 100 -23.00 -6.90 -4.70
C ASN A 100 -22.32 -5.87 -3.78
N PRO A 101 -22.53 -4.57 -4.05
CA PRO A 101 -21.86 -3.51 -3.30
C PRO A 101 -22.35 -3.36 -1.85
N ASP A 102 -23.52 -3.91 -1.51
CA ASP A 102 -24.07 -3.84 -0.15
C ASP A 102 -23.53 -4.96 0.77
N ARG A 103 -22.76 -5.91 0.23
CA ARG A 103 -22.15 -7.01 1.00
C ARG A 103 -20.67 -6.76 1.27
N ILE A 104 -20.16 -7.37 2.34
CA ILE A 104 -18.72 -7.42 2.65
C ILE A 104 -18.30 -8.91 2.73
N PRO A 105 -17.35 -9.36 1.90
CA PRO A 105 -16.77 -8.66 0.75
C PRO A 105 -17.81 -8.45 -0.37
N THR A 106 -17.59 -7.43 -1.23
CA THR A 106 -18.54 -7.05 -2.29
C THR A 106 -18.62 -8.09 -3.40
N LEU A 107 -17.54 -8.82 -3.63
CA LEU A 107 -17.43 -9.86 -4.64
C LEU A 107 -17.37 -11.22 -3.97
N LYS A 108 -18.18 -12.19 -4.41
CA LYS A 108 -18.19 -13.58 -3.93
C LYS A 108 -18.09 -14.56 -5.10
N PRO A 109 -17.19 -15.56 -5.04
CA PRO A 109 -17.19 -16.66 -6.00
C PRO A 109 -18.52 -17.43 -5.98
N VAL A 110 -19.04 -17.78 -7.15
CA VAL A 110 -20.23 -18.64 -7.26
C VAL A 110 -19.78 -20.11 -7.17
N PRO A 111 -20.25 -20.88 -6.18
CA PRO A 111 -19.82 -22.26 -6.00
C PRO A 111 -20.47 -23.21 -7.01
N ASP A 112 -19.85 -24.37 -7.20
CA ASP A 112 -20.42 -25.55 -7.87
C ASP A 112 -20.99 -25.30 -9.28
N VAL A 113 -20.36 -24.41 -10.04
CA VAL A 113 -20.72 -24.13 -11.43
C VAL A 113 -20.14 -25.17 -12.39
N GLU A 114 -20.88 -25.50 -13.44
CA GLU A 114 -20.41 -26.38 -14.52
C GLU A 114 -20.14 -25.56 -15.79
N TYR A 115 -18.90 -25.59 -16.26
CA TYR A 115 -18.48 -24.80 -17.43
C TYR A 115 -18.75 -25.52 -18.74
N ASN A 116 -19.14 -24.76 -19.77
CA ASN A 116 -18.84 -25.15 -21.15
C ASN A 116 -17.33 -25.04 -21.39
N PRO A 117 -16.75 -25.66 -22.44
CA PRO A 117 -15.33 -25.49 -22.73
C PRO A 117 -14.95 -24.01 -22.88
N ILE A 118 -14.03 -23.55 -22.03
CA ILE A 118 -13.44 -22.21 -22.14
C ILE A 118 -12.01 -22.32 -22.65
N THR A 119 -11.59 -21.31 -23.42
CA THR A 119 -10.22 -21.20 -23.92
C THR A 119 -9.56 -19.96 -23.33
N PHE A 120 -8.33 -20.10 -22.84
CA PHE A 120 -7.52 -18.96 -22.42
C PHE A 120 -6.06 -19.15 -22.84
N GLY A 121 -5.38 -18.04 -23.09
CA GLY A 121 -3.99 -18.00 -23.54
C GLY A 121 -3.25 -16.80 -22.95
N SER A 122 -1.93 -16.77 -23.11
CA SER A 122 -1.11 -15.67 -22.58
C SER A 122 -0.79 -14.61 -23.62
N TRP A 123 -0.45 -13.42 -23.14
CA TRP A 123 0.26 -12.41 -23.90
C TRP A 123 1.51 -11.93 -23.15
N PRO A 124 2.73 -12.20 -23.66
CA PRO A 124 3.06 -12.76 -24.97
C PRO A 124 2.64 -14.24 -25.12
N PHE A 125 2.33 -14.64 -26.35
CA PHE A 125 1.74 -15.95 -26.63
C PHE A 125 2.75 -17.09 -26.48
N VAL A 126 2.47 -18.02 -25.56
CA VAL A 126 3.22 -19.28 -25.41
C VAL A 126 2.34 -20.53 -25.52
N GLY A 127 1.07 -20.33 -25.86
CA GLY A 127 0.06 -21.38 -25.99
C GLY A 127 -1.29 -20.97 -25.41
N ALA A 128 -2.28 -21.83 -25.64
CA ALA A 128 -3.62 -21.72 -25.08
C ALA A 128 -4.07 -23.08 -24.51
N VAL A 129 -5.02 -23.04 -23.59
CA VAL A 129 -5.63 -24.22 -22.96
C VAL A 129 -7.14 -24.13 -23.16
N THR A 130 -7.76 -25.24 -23.54
CA THR A 130 -9.23 -25.38 -23.60
C THR A 130 -9.68 -26.44 -22.60
N THR A 131 -10.62 -26.11 -21.71
CA THR A 131 -11.06 -27.01 -20.63
C THR A 131 -12.49 -26.72 -20.16
N GLU A 132 -13.18 -27.73 -19.64
CA GLU A 132 -14.44 -27.60 -18.90
C GLU A 132 -14.21 -27.52 -17.37
N HIS A 133 -12.96 -27.66 -16.93
CA HIS A 133 -12.55 -27.64 -15.52
C HIS A 133 -11.37 -26.67 -15.35
N PRO A 134 -11.60 -25.36 -15.48
CA PRO A 134 -10.54 -24.37 -15.30
C PRO A 134 -10.10 -24.28 -13.84
N VAL A 135 -8.78 -24.21 -13.64
CA VAL A 135 -8.14 -24.15 -12.32
C VAL A 135 -6.87 -23.30 -12.38
N GLU A 136 -6.48 -22.68 -11.27
CA GLU A 136 -5.31 -21.79 -11.18
C GLU A 136 -3.98 -22.47 -11.57
N SER A 137 -3.84 -23.79 -11.38
CA SER A 137 -2.60 -24.50 -11.75
C SER A 137 -2.31 -24.44 -13.25
N MET A 138 -3.35 -24.38 -14.10
CA MET A 138 -3.18 -24.21 -15.55
C MET A 138 -2.57 -22.84 -15.88
N CYS A 139 -2.97 -21.80 -15.16
CA CYS A 139 -2.39 -20.46 -15.27
C CYS A 139 -0.94 -20.44 -14.75
N THR A 140 -0.64 -21.23 -13.70
CA THR A 140 0.71 -21.38 -13.17
C THR A 140 1.64 -22.03 -14.20
N GLU A 141 1.21 -23.10 -14.87
CA GLU A 141 2.00 -23.72 -15.95
C GLU A 141 2.26 -22.75 -17.11
N MET A 142 1.26 -21.95 -17.47
CA MET A 142 1.39 -20.93 -18.51
C MET A 142 2.37 -19.83 -18.09
N LYS A 143 2.30 -19.36 -16.84
CA LYS A 143 3.28 -18.42 -16.26
C LYS A 143 4.70 -18.95 -16.42
N GLU A 144 4.97 -20.19 -16.02
CA GLU A 144 6.33 -20.76 -16.12
C GLU A 144 6.82 -20.81 -17.58
N LYS A 145 5.94 -21.14 -18.53
CA LYS A 145 6.27 -21.08 -19.97
C LYS A 145 6.58 -19.67 -20.45
N VAL A 146 5.81 -18.67 -20.02
CA VAL A 146 6.07 -17.25 -20.35
C VAL A 146 7.43 -16.82 -19.79
N LEU A 147 7.70 -17.09 -18.52
CA LEU A 147 8.95 -16.70 -17.86
C LEU A 147 10.20 -17.41 -18.44
N ALA A 148 10.04 -18.61 -19.00
CA ALA A 148 11.12 -19.35 -19.66
C ALA A 148 11.38 -18.87 -21.11
N SER A 149 10.37 -18.32 -21.78
CA SER A 149 10.43 -17.99 -23.22
C SER A 149 10.66 -16.51 -23.52
N SER A 150 10.39 -15.62 -22.55
CA SER A 150 10.35 -14.19 -22.77
C SER A 150 11.08 -13.42 -21.66
N GLY A 151 11.88 -12.43 -22.08
CA GLY A 151 12.35 -11.34 -21.21
C GLY A 151 11.53 -10.05 -21.40
N GLN A 152 10.42 -10.10 -22.15
CA GLN A 152 9.62 -8.92 -22.46
C GLN A 152 8.81 -8.46 -21.25
N ILE A 153 8.73 -7.14 -21.14
CA ILE A 153 7.98 -6.39 -20.14
C ILE A 153 6.73 -5.86 -20.85
N ASN A 154 5.53 -6.18 -20.35
CA ASN A 154 4.30 -5.61 -20.89
C ASN A 154 4.17 -4.13 -20.50
N SER A 155 4.35 -3.79 -19.21
CA SER A 155 4.31 -2.40 -18.77
C SER A 155 5.02 -2.18 -17.44
N PHE A 156 5.57 -0.98 -17.25
CA PHE A 156 6.11 -0.51 -15.98
C PHE A 156 5.60 0.90 -15.68
N SER A 157 5.17 1.15 -14.45
CA SER A 157 4.84 2.48 -13.95
C SER A 157 5.43 2.70 -12.57
N SER A 158 5.75 3.94 -12.24
CA SER A 158 6.26 4.33 -10.91
C SER A 158 5.72 5.68 -10.49
N SER A 159 5.63 5.90 -9.18
CA SER A 159 5.21 7.18 -8.60
C SER A 159 6.41 8.07 -8.26
N SER A 160 6.17 9.39 -8.25
CA SER A 160 7.16 10.42 -7.89
C SER A 160 7.23 10.70 -6.38
N GLY A 161 6.63 9.84 -5.54
CA GLY A 161 6.52 10.04 -4.10
C GLY A 161 5.24 10.79 -3.71
N ARG A 162 4.29 10.06 -3.10
CA ARG A 162 3.04 10.59 -2.54
C ARG A 162 3.22 10.88 -1.06
N ASP A 163 2.74 12.03 -0.60
CA ASP A 163 2.83 12.42 0.80
C ASP A 163 1.73 11.76 1.61
N TYR A 164 2.04 11.41 2.86
CA TYR A 164 1.06 10.98 3.85
C TYR A 164 1.47 11.43 5.25
N HIS A 165 0.49 11.73 6.09
CA HIS A 165 0.71 12.27 7.45
C HIS A 165 -0.03 11.51 8.54
N SER A 166 -0.61 10.35 8.20
CA SER A 166 -1.15 9.39 9.14
C SER A 166 -1.15 7.97 8.54
N ALA A 167 -1.24 6.95 9.40
CA ALA A 167 -1.46 5.57 8.98
C ALA A 167 -2.81 5.40 8.26
N LYS A 168 -3.81 6.24 8.58
CA LYS A 168 -5.09 6.33 7.85
C LYS A 168 -4.89 6.81 6.41
N GLU A 169 -4.08 7.84 6.19
CA GLU A 169 -3.72 8.30 4.84
C GLU A 169 -2.99 7.21 4.05
N LEU A 170 -2.04 6.51 4.69
CA LEU A 170 -1.35 5.40 4.04
C LEU A 170 -2.31 4.28 3.59
N TYR A 171 -3.32 3.95 4.41
CA TYR A 171 -4.41 3.07 4.02
C TYR A 171 -5.17 3.63 2.80
N MET A 172 -5.61 4.89 2.86
CA MET A 172 -6.43 5.50 1.81
C MET A 172 -5.72 5.62 0.46
N LEU A 173 -4.39 5.76 0.45
CA LEU A 173 -3.58 5.79 -0.79
C LEU A 173 -3.63 4.50 -1.61
N PHE A 174 -4.08 3.40 -1.02
CA PHE A 174 -4.16 2.06 -1.64
C PHE A 174 -5.52 1.36 -1.47
N ALA A 175 -6.50 2.07 -0.88
CA ALA A 175 -7.80 1.50 -0.56
C ALA A 175 -8.63 1.17 -1.82
N ALA A 176 -8.40 1.90 -2.92
CA ALA A 176 -9.04 1.66 -4.21
C ALA A 176 -8.58 0.37 -4.90
N GLU A 177 -7.37 -0.08 -4.59
CA GLU A 177 -6.82 -1.36 -4.99
C GLU A 177 -7.25 -2.49 -4.03
N GLY A 178 -8.00 -2.15 -2.96
CA GLY A 178 -8.38 -3.07 -1.89
C GLY A 178 -7.21 -3.51 -1.00
N ILE A 179 -6.09 -2.78 -1.04
CA ILE A 179 -4.86 -3.12 -0.33
C ILE A 179 -4.78 -2.35 0.99
N ARG A 180 -4.53 -3.08 2.09
CA ARG A 180 -4.27 -2.52 3.42
C ARG A 180 -2.80 -2.14 3.58
N MET A 181 -2.37 -1.10 2.87
CA MET A 181 -0.96 -0.69 2.85
C MET A 181 -0.45 -0.32 4.24
N ASP A 182 -1.28 0.31 5.06
CA ASP A 182 -1.01 0.56 6.48
C ASP A 182 -0.58 -0.72 7.21
N SER A 183 -1.31 -1.82 7.00
CA SER A 183 -1.05 -3.09 7.66
C SER A 183 0.16 -3.82 7.09
N ILE A 184 0.38 -3.74 5.77
CA ILE A 184 1.53 -4.35 5.11
C ILE A 184 2.83 -3.70 5.60
N MET A 185 2.88 -2.37 5.62
CA MET A 185 4.10 -1.64 5.96
C MET A 185 4.35 -1.59 7.46
N ASN A 186 3.30 -1.45 8.27
CA ASN A 186 3.46 -1.28 9.73
C ASN A 186 3.24 -2.59 10.53
N GLY A 187 2.86 -3.68 9.85
CA GLY A 187 2.50 -4.96 10.47
C GLY A 187 1.19 -4.95 11.27
N ARG A 188 0.53 -3.79 11.38
CA ARG A 188 -0.71 -3.57 12.12
C ARG A 188 -1.57 -2.53 11.42
N LYS A 189 -2.89 -2.64 11.60
CA LYS A 189 -3.86 -1.68 11.07
C LYS A 189 -3.67 -0.30 11.69
N TYR A 190 -4.02 0.75 10.94
CA TYR A 190 -4.04 2.14 11.43
C TYR A 190 -4.84 2.31 12.74
N SER A 191 -5.87 1.49 12.96
CA SER A 191 -6.68 1.51 14.18
C SER A 191 -5.93 1.00 15.43
N THR A 192 -4.67 0.59 15.28
CA THR A 192 -3.86 -0.03 16.34
C THR A 192 -2.45 0.53 16.39
N LEU A 193 -1.91 0.99 15.26
CA LEU A 193 -0.58 1.57 15.18
C LEU A 193 -0.59 2.76 14.23
N GLU A 194 -0.16 3.91 14.75
CA GLU A 194 0.03 5.14 13.99
C GLU A 194 1.46 5.19 13.41
N MET A 195 1.76 6.19 12.57
CA MET A 195 3.11 6.44 12.06
C MET A 195 4.12 6.67 13.18
N LYS A 196 5.39 6.29 12.96
CA LYS A 196 6.45 6.56 13.95
C LYS A 196 6.87 8.03 13.97
N GLU A 197 6.75 8.70 12.83
CA GLU A 197 7.26 10.05 12.58
C GLU A 197 6.18 10.97 12.00
N LYS A 198 6.42 12.28 11.98
CA LYS A 198 5.42 13.28 11.54
C LYS A 198 5.08 13.26 10.04
N HIS A 199 6.05 12.95 9.18
CA HIS A 199 5.91 13.04 7.74
C HIS A 199 6.29 11.72 7.06
N GLY A 200 5.50 11.35 6.07
CA GLY A 200 5.66 10.13 5.29
C GLY A 200 5.71 10.42 3.80
N VAL A 201 6.60 9.74 3.08
CA VAL A 201 6.61 9.69 1.61
C VAL A 201 6.51 8.24 1.15
N LEU A 202 5.54 7.96 0.27
CA LEU A 202 5.28 6.66 -0.32
C LEU A 202 5.69 6.66 -1.80
N TYR A 203 6.65 5.82 -2.13
CA TYR A 203 6.99 5.48 -3.51
C TYR A 203 6.41 4.11 -3.84
N ASN A 204 5.98 3.94 -5.08
CA ASN A 204 5.54 2.65 -5.56
C ASN A 204 5.84 2.49 -7.05
N PHE A 205 6.04 1.25 -7.47
CA PHE A 205 6.06 0.87 -8.87
C PHE A 205 5.14 -0.33 -9.09
N LYS A 206 4.62 -0.44 -10.32
CA LYS A 206 3.88 -1.60 -10.79
C LYS A 206 4.54 -2.11 -12.05
N TYR A 207 4.98 -3.36 -12.00
CA TYR A 207 5.59 -4.07 -13.11
C TYR A 207 4.63 -5.16 -13.57
N THR A 208 4.02 -4.99 -14.73
CA THR A 208 3.19 -6.02 -15.38
C THR A 208 4.04 -6.74 -16.41
N ALA A 209 4.25 -8.04 -16.20
CA ALA A 209 5.07 -8.87 -17.07
C ALA A 209 4.27 -9.40 -18.26
N PHE A 210 3.12 -10.01 -18.00
CA PHE A 210 2.28 -10.65 -19.01
C PHE A 210 0.82 -10.72 -18.56
N THR A 211 -0.10 -11.07 -19.46
CA THR A 211 -1.51 -11.35 -19.14
C THR A 211 -1.87 -12.78 -19.52
N ILE A 212 -2.89 -13.33 -18.87
CA ILE A 212 -3.62 -14.52 -19.33
C ILE A 212 -5.06 -14.10 -19.57
N ASP A 213 -5.50 -14.23 -20.81
CA ASP A 213 -6.76 -13.70 -21.31
C ASP A 213 -7.63 -14.86 -21.78
N MET A 214 -8.92 -14.81 -21.41
CA MET A 214 -9.93 -15.75 -21.86
C MET A 214 -10.54 -15.28 -23.17
N ASP A 215 -10.72 -16.20 -24.11
CA ASP A 215 -11.56 -15.95 -25.28
C ASP A 215 -13.03 -15.81 -24.87
N LEU A 216 -13.83 -15.16 -25.73
CA LEU A 216 -15.28 -15.11 -25.53
C LEU A 216 -15.86 -16.54 -25.45
N PRO A 217 -16.81 -16.81 -24.53
CA PRO A 217 -17.44 -18.12 -24.42
C PRO A 217 -18.02 -18.58 -25.75
N GLN A 218 -17.76 -19.84 -26.12
CA GLN A 218 -18.31 -20.41 -27.35
C GLN A 218 -19.84 -20.40 -27.29
N ASN A 219 -20.48 -19.96 -28.38
CA ASN A 219 -21.93 -19.76 -28.47
C ASN A 219 -22.51 -18.76 -27.45
N GLY A 220 -21.67 -17.94 -26.80
CA GLY A 220 -22.10 -16.93 -25.83
C GLY A 220 -22.54 -17.49 -24.48
N GLN A 221 -22.25 -18.77 -24.17
CA GLN A 221 -22.62 -19.40 -22.89
C GLN A 221 -21.40 -19.88 -22.14
N LEU A 222 -21.10 -19.28 -20.99
CA LEU A 222 -19.98 -19.67 -20.13
C LEU A 222 -20.25 -20.99 -19.39
N LEU A 223 -21.46 -21.14 -18.85
CA LEU A 223 -21.87 -22.28 -18.03
C LEU A 223 -22.86 -23.18 -18.75
N LYS A 224 -22.87 -24.47 -18.39
CA LYS A 224 -23.86 -25.46 -18.87
C LYS A 224 -25.27 -25.15 -18.34
N LYS A 225 -25.34 -24.54 -17.15
CA LYS A 225 -26.57 -24.08 -16.51
C LYS A 225 -26.31 -22.76 -15.80
N ASP A 226 -27.22 -21.80 -15.98
CA ASP A 226 -27.14 -20.52 -15.28
C ASP A 226 -27.35 -20.70 -13.77
N PRO A 227 -26.54 -20.02 -12.92
CA PRO A 227 -26.73 -20.02 -11.48
C PRO A 227 -28.08 -19.41 -11.10
N GLU A 228 -28.89 -20.16 -10.36
CA GLU A 228 -30.16 -19.67 -9.80
C GLU A 228 -29.86 -18.68 -8.64
N ASP A 229 -30.74 -17.70 -8.41
CA ASP A 229 -30.66 -16.69 -7.34
C ASP A 229 -29.58 -15.60 -7.46
N TYR A 230 -28.85 -15.54 -8.57
CA TYR A 230 -27.84 -14.49 -8.82
C TYR A 230 -28.30 -13.49 -9.88
N THR A 231 -28.12 -12.19 -9.61
CA THR A 231 -28.59 -11.11 -10.51
C THR A 231 -27.49 -10.17 -11.00
N SER A 232 -26.28 -10.28 -10.45
CA SER A 232 -25.15 -9.39 -10.74
C SER A 232 -23.88 -10.21 -10.96
N LEU A 233 -23.96 -11.13 -11.92
CA LEU A 233 -22.88 -12.05 -12.25
C LEU A 233 -21.86 -11.40 -13.18
N LYS A 234 -20.59 -11.67 -12.88
CA LYS A 234 -19.45 -11.39 -13.74
C LYS A 234 -18.52 -12.60 -13.76
N TYR A 235 -17.57 -12.63 -14.69
CA TYR A 235 -16.51 -13.61 -14.67
C TYR A 235 -15.15 -12.96 -14.92
N VAL A 236 -14.10 -13.58 -14.38
CA VAL A 236 -12.72 -13.14 -14.64
C VAL A 236 -12.40 -13.40 -16.11
N ASN A 237 -12.22 -12.37 -16.93
CA ASN A 237 -11.90 -12.54 -18.35
C ASN A 237 -10.39 -12.36 -18.63
N SER A 238 -9.65 -11.72 -17.74
CA SER A 238 -8.22 -11.53 -17.87
C SER A 238 -7.56 -11.45 -16.49
N ILE A 239 -6.34 -11.97 -16.41
CA ILE A 239 -5.47 -11.90 -15.23
C ILE A 239 -4.12 -11.32 -15.67
N SER A 240 -3.73 -10.20 -15.06
CA SER A 240 -2.40 -9.63 -15.20
C SER A 240 -1.43 -10.29 -14.22
N TYR A 241 -0.22 -10.58 -14.68
CA TYR A 241 0.86 -11.13 -13.86
C TYR A 241 2.02 -10.15 -13.77
N GLY A 242 2.61 -10.02 -12.59
CA GLY A 242 3.65 -9.06 -12.31
C GLY A 242 3.98 -8.92 -10.82
N VAL A 243 4.50 -7.76 -10.44
CA VAL A 243 4.80 -7.40 -9.06
C VAL A 243 4.56 -5.91 -8.81
N ILE A 244 4.09 -5.57 -7.61
CA ILE A 244 4.04 -4.21 -7.10
C ILE A 244 5.14 -4.06 -6.05
N GLY A 245 5.94 -3.02 -6.17
CA GLY A 245 6.88 -2.61 -5.14
C GLY A 245 6.43 -1.32 -4.49
N CYS A 246 6.51 -1.26 -3.15
CA CYS A 246 6.23 -0.07 -2.37
C CYS A 246 7.39 0.23 -1.41
N MET A 247 7.64 1.51 -1.18
CA MET A 247 8.59 1.99 -0.18
C MET A 247 7.97 3.16 0.57
N THR A 248 7.88 3.03 1.89
CA THR A 248 7.51 4.13 2.78
C THR A 248 8.74 4.65 3.49
N ILE A 249 8.87 5.96 3.53
CA ILE A 249 9.91 6.66 4.29
C ILE A 249 9.23 7.60 5.27
N GLU A 250 9.46 7.39 6.56
CA GLU A 250 8.96 8.21 7.66
C GLU A 250 10.10 9.03 8.28
N SER A 251 9.87 10.31 8.57
CA SER A 251 10.80 11.19 9.28
C SER A 251 10.09 12.41 9.86
N ASP A 252 10.66 13.01 10.91
CA ASP A 252 10.26 14.34 11.39
C ASP A 252 10.60 15.50 10.43
N SER A 253 11.39 15.24 9.38
CA SER A 253 11.68 16.23 8.33
C SER A 253 10.56 16.37 7.31
N THR A 254 10.44 17.53 6.66
CA THR A 254 9.39 17.77 5.65
C THR A 254 9.46 16.78 4.48
N CYS A 255 8.30 16.46 3.88
CA CYS A 255 8.23 15.59 2.70
C CYS A 255 9.11 16.07 1.54
N SER A 256 9.22 17.38 1.32
CA SER A 256 10.09 17.97 0.30
C SER A 256 11.57 17.65 0.56
N SER A 257 12.02 17.75 1.81
CA SER A 257 13.40 17.39 2.21
C SER A 257 13.65 15.89 2.02
N ILE A 258 12.68 15.04 2.39
CA ILE A 258 12.76 13.58 2.18
C ILE A 258 12.90 13.27 0.68
N LYS A 259 12.03 13.83 -0.18
CA LYS A 259 12.06 13.62 -1.64
C LYS A 259 13.37 14.08 -2.27
N ALA A 260 13.87 15.26 -1.88
CA ALA A 260 15.14 15.77 -2.38
C ALA A 260 16.31 14.83 -2.03
N LEU A 261 16.36 14.36 -0.78
CA LEU A 261 17.37 13.39 -0.34
C LEU A 261 17.27 12.07 -1.10
N VAL A 262 16.06 11.55 -1.27
CA VAL A 262 15.81 10.28 -1.97
C VAL A 262 16.31 10.35 -3.41
N ASN A 263 16.08 11.46 -4.12
CA ASN A 263 16.57 11.64 -5.49
C ASN A 263 18.11 11.58 -5.54
N LYS A 264 18.80 12.26 -4.63
CA LYS A 264 20.27 12.19 -4.53
C LYS A 264 20.77 10.78 -4.26
N VAL A 265 20.14 10.06 -3.32
CA VAL A 265 20.51 8.68 -2.99
C VAL A 265 20.27 7.75 -4.17
N LYS A 266 19.14 7.88 -4.86
CA LYS A 266 18.77 7.14 -6.08
C LYS A 266 19.81 7.33 -7.19
N ASP A 267 20.31 8.56 -7.35
CA ASP A 267 21.24 8.93 -8.43
C ASP A 267 22.72 8.76 -8.03
N GLY A 268 22.98 8.29 -6.80
CA GLY A 268 24.33 8.01 -6.31
C GLY A 268 25.17 9.25 -6.02
N GLU A 269 24.53 10.40 -5.80
CA GLU A 269 25.20 11.66 -5.51
C GLU A 269 25.87 11.66 -4.12
N GLU A 270 26.91 12.49 -3.97
CA GLU A 270 27.53 12.71 -2.67
C GLU A 270 26.59 13.49 -1.74
N LEU A 271 26.38 12.95 -0.53
CA LEU A 271 25.58 13.59 0.49
C LEU A 271 26.43 14.51 1.37
N THR A 272 25.89 15.67 1.71
CA THR A 272 26.40 16.56 2.76
C THR A 272 26.26 15.91 4.14
N GLU A 273 26.94 16.43 5.17
CA GLU A 273 26.79 15.91 6.54
C GLU A 273 25.37 16.10 7.10
N ALA A 274 24.67 17.17 6.73
CA ALA A 274 23.27 17.37 7.07
C ALA A 274 22.37 16.30 6.44
N GLU A 275 22.58 15.97 5.17
CA GLU A 275 21.85 14.92 4.46
C GLU A 275 22.16 13.52 5.01
N LYS A 276 23.42 13.23 5.33
CA LYS A 276 23.79 11.98 6.03
C LYS A 276 23.12 11.87 7.38
N THR A 277 22.98 12.98 8.11
CA THR A 277 22.26 13.03 9.38
C THR A 277 20.78 12.74 9.16
N LEU A 278 20.17 13.32 8.12
CA LEU A 278 18.80 13.02 7.75
C LEU A 278 18.61 11.54 7.40
N VAL A 279 19.48 10.92 6.60
CA VAL A 279 19.39 9.47 6.30
C VAL A 279 19.42 8.63 7.58
N ARG A 280 20.27 9.00 8.56
CA ARG A 280 20.33 8.35 9.88
C ARG A 280 19.12 8.65 10.76
N ASN A 281 18.09 9.34 10.28
CA ASN A 281 16.84 9.57 11.00
C ASN A 281 15.63 9.15 10.15
N LEU A 282 15.84 8.39 9.06
CA LEU A 282 14.76 7.85 8.25
C LEU A 282 14.36 6.47 8.76
N HIS A 283 13.06 6.25 8.83
CA HIS A 283 12.45 4.93 8.94
C HIS A 283 12.02 4.49 7.55
N VAL A 284 12.77 3.56 6.94
CA VAL A 284 12.47 3.05 5.60
C VAL A 284 11.92 1.64 5.70
N ARG A 285 10.78 1.42 5.05
CA ARG A 285 10.17 0.10 4.89
C ARG A 285 9.91 -0.14 3.42
N THR A 286 10.20 -1.33 2.92
CA THR A 286 9.92 -1.74 1.55
C THR A 286 9.04 -2.98 1.54
N ALA A 287 8.17 -3.09 0.54
CA ALA A 287 7.38 -4.29 0.31
C ALA A 287 7.30 -4.63 -1.18
N LEU A 288 7.50 -5.91 -1.50
CA LEU A 288 7.14 -6.49 -2.80
C LEU A 288 5.95 -7.41 -2.59
N PHE A 289 4.89 -7.22 -3.37
CA PHE A 289 3.72 -8.07 -3.28
C PHE A 289 3.07 -8.32 -4.64
N ASN A 290 2.45 -9.49 -4.70
CA ASN A 290 1.56 -9.99 -5.73
C ASN A 290 0.47 -10.81 -5.02
N ALA A 291 -0.64 -11.06 -5.68
CA ALA A 291 -1.62 -12.01 -5.22
C ALA A 291 -1.11 -13.44 -5.42
N GLY A 292 -1.13 -14.22 -4.34
CA GLY A 292 -1.08 -15.66 -4.43
C GLY A 292 0.20 -16.37 -4.06
N GLY A 293 0.99 -15.81 -3.15
CA GLY A 293 1.94 -16.61 -2.36
C GLY A 293 3.22 -17.01 -3.11
N GLY A 294 3.55 -16.36 -4.22
CA GLY A 294 4.91 -16.40 -4.74
C GLY A 294 5.81 -15.53 -3.86
N ASN A 295 6.30 -16.03 -2.73
CA ASN A 295 7.24 -15.40 -1.78
C ASN A 295 6.98 -13.92 -1.38
N GLY A 296 5.85 -13.33 -1.75
CA GLY A 296 5.62 -11.88 -1.69
C GLY A 296 4.90 -11.46 -0.41
N THR A 297 5.63 -11.41 0.69
CA THR A 297 5.38 -10.43 1.78
C THR A 297 6.67 -10.26 2.58
N PHE A 298 7.60 -9.47 2.05
CA PHE A 298 8.73 -8.96 2.83
C PHE A 298 8.42 -7.50 3.14
N SER A 299 8.03 -7.18 4.37
CA SER A 299 8.20 -5.82 4.87
C SER A 299 9.48 -5.79 5.64
N ASP A 300 10.58 -5.37 5.00
CA ASP A 300 11.84 -5.16 5.70
C ASP A 300 11.87 -3.71 6.19
N GLU A 301 11.90 -3.53 7.51
CA GLU A 301 12.22 -2.23 8.11
C GLU A 301 13.71 -2.16 8.37
N ILE A 302 14.38 -1.19 7.73
CA ILE A 302 15.72 -0.79 8.13
C ILE A 302 15.57 0.48 8.98
N GLY A 303 15.98 0.35 10.24
CA GLY A 303 16.14 1.48 11.14
C GLY A 303 17.26 2.43 10.68
N PRO A 304 17.54 3.50 11.43
CA PRO A 304 18.41 4.61 11.06
C PRO A 304 19.91 4.26 10.85
N VAL A 305 20.24 3.51 9.80
CA VAL A 305 21.59 3.03 9.51
C VAL A 305 22.02 3.50 8.13
N LEU A 306 22.82 4.57 8.07
CA LEU A 306 23.21 5.29 6.85
C LEU A 306 23.40 4.39 5.61
N GLN A 307 24.36 3.45 5.66
CA GLN A 307 24.68 2.62 4.49
C GLN A 307 23.54 1.67 4.10
N ALA A 308 22.85 1.11 5.09
CA ALA A 308 21.75 0.17 4.88
C ALA A 308 20.53 0.89 4.30
N THR A 309 20.19 2.07 4.85
CA THR A 309 19.12 2.95 4.35
C THR A 309 19.40 3.41 2.91
N GLN A 310 20.63 3.86 2.61
CA GLN A 310 21.00 4.22 1.25
C GLN A 310 20.96 3.02 0.29
N GLY A 311 21.38 1.84 0.74
CA GLY A 311 21.30 0.60 -0.02
C GLY A 311 19.87 0.25 -0.40
N MET A 312 18.96 0.23 0.58
CA MET A 312 17.55 -0.07 0.39
C MET A 312 16.84 0.92 -0.55
N ILE A 313 17.10 2.23 -0.41
CA ILE A 313 16.55 3.23 -1.33
C ILE A 313 17.03 2.97 -2.76
N ARG A 314 18.34 2.74 -2.97
CA ARG A 314 18.88 2.46 -4.31
C ARG A 314 18.32 1.17 -4.91
N GLU A 315 18.26 0.11 -4.13
CA GLU A 315 17.72 -1.18 -4.56
C GLU A 315 16.25 -1.07 -4.95
N PHE A 316 15.46 -0.26 -4.23
CA PHE A 316 14.06 -0.04 -4.59
C PHE A 316 13.89 0.61 -5.97
N PHE A 317 14.70 1.61 -6.31
CA PHE A 317 14.62 2.30 -7.61
C PHE A 317 15.35 1.58 -8.74
N HIS A 318 16.32 0.74 -8.41
CA HIS A 318 17.09 -0.07 -9.35
C HIS A 318 17.00 -1.54 -8.93
N PRO A 319 15.79 -2.14 -8.93
CA PRO A 319 15.62 -3.51 -8.48
C PRO A 319 16.40 -4.46 -9.38
N GLY A 320 16.89 -5.55 -8.79
CA GLY A 320 17.48 -6.65 -9.53
C GLY A 320 16.45 -7.41 -10.37
N ASP A 321 16.68 -8.71 -10.56
CA ASP A 321 15.75 -9.55 -11.31
C ASP A 321 14.43 -9.73 -10.56
N LEU A 322 13.35 -9.12 -11.06
CA LEU A 322 12.00 -9.22 -10.49
C LEU A 322 11.28 -10.53 -10.87
N ARG A 323 11.81 -11.34 -11.80
CA ARG A 323 11.12 -12.57 -12.27
C ARG A 323 10.73 -13.55 -11.17
N PRO A 324 11.54 -13.80 -10.13
CA PRO A 324 11.15 -14.69 -9.03
C PRO A 324 9.94 -14.20 -8.23
N HIS A 325 9.60 -12.92 -8.35
CA HIS A 325 8.50 -12.27 -7.62
C HIS A 325 7.25 -12.05 -8.47
N ILE A 326 7.22 -12.55 -9.71
CA ILE A 326 6.06 -12.43 -10.59
C ILE A 326 4.95 -13.38 -10.11
N GLY A 327 3.81 -12.81 -9.74
CA GLY A 327 2.57 -13.51 -9.39
C GLY A 327 1.37 -12.82 -10.01
N MET A 328 0.14 -13.21 -9.63
CA MET A 328 -1.05 -12.50 -10.10
C MET A 328 -1.06 -11.07 -9.54
N LEU A 329 -1.46 -10.09 -10.32
CA LEU A 329 -1.58 -8.70 -9.88
C LEU A 329 -3.03 -8.29 -9.86
N ASP A 330 -3.61 -8.17 -11.04
CA ASP A 330 -4.95 -7.67 -11.23
C ASP A 330 -5.78 -8.67 -12.00
N ILE A 331 -7.06 -8.65 -11.71
CA ILE A 331 -8.09 -9.34 -12.47
C ILE A 331 -9.00 -8.30 -13.11
N HIS A 332 -9.40 -8.61 -14.33
CA HIS A 332 -10.42 -7.88 -15.06
C HIS A 332 -11.64 -8.77 -15.21
N PHE A 333 -12.79 -8.13 -15.36
CA PHE A 333 -14.07 -8.80 -15.42
C PHE A 333 -14.77 -8.53 -16.74
N ALA A 334 -15.54 -9.51 -17.16
CA ALA A 334 -16.59 -9.33 -18.15
C ALA A 334 -17.96 -9.54 -17.50
N ASN A 335 -18.96 -8.84 -18.03
CA ASN A 335 -20.34 -9.07 -17.67
C ASN A 335 -20.76 -10.48 -18.10
N TYR A 336 -21.46 -11.20 -17.23
CA TYR A 336 -21.85 -12.58 -17.53
C TYR A 336 -22.80 -12.72 -18.73
N ASN A 337 -23.66 -11.73 -18.97
CA ASN A 337 -24.72 -11.84 -19.97
C ASN A 337 -24.29 -11.35 -21.36
N ASP A 338 -23.59 -10.22 -21.42
CA ASP A 338 -23.19 -9.61 -22.70
C ASP A 338 -21.71 -9.81 -23.07
N HIS A 339 -20.91 -10.37 -22.15
CA HIS A 339 -19.47 -10.66 -22.29
C HIS A 339 -18.60 -9.42 -22.55
N GLY A 340 -19.16 -8.22 -22.41
CA GLY A 340 -18.43 -6.97 -22.46
C GLY A 340 -17.54 -6.80 -21.24
N VAL A 341 -16.38 -6.15 -21.42
CA VAL A 341 -15.53 -5.72 -20.30
C VAL A 341 -16.36 -4.83 -19.37
N ASP A 342 -16.29 -5.10 -18.07
CA ASP A 342 -17.19 -4.48 -17.10
C ASP A 342 -16.48 -4.20 -15.77
N ASP A 343 -16.81 -3.07 -15.15
CA ASP A 343 -16.20 -2.59 -13.92
C ASP A 343 -16.84 -3.26 -12.70
N VAL A 344 -16.05 -3.53 -11.66
CA VAL A 344 -16.60 -3.97 -10.36
C VAL A 344 -16.85 -2.78 -9.44
N ILE A 345 -17.87 -2.87 -8.60
CA ILE A 345 -18.10 -1.88 -7.54
C ILE A 345 -17.31 -2.32 -6.30
N LEU A 346 -16.37 -1.48 -5.89
CA LEU A 346 -15.59 -1.63 -4.68
C LEU A 346 -16.18 -0.77 -3.57
N ARG A 347 -16.19 -1.34 -2.36
CA ARG A 347 -16.48 -0.62 -1.13
C ARG A 347 -15.18 -0.17 -0.45
N ILE A 348 -15.05 1.13 -0.23
CA ILE A 348 -13.94 1.75 0.50
C ILE A 348 -14.50 2.36 1.79
N ASP A 349 -13.96 1.96 2.94
CA ASP A 349 -14.39 2.43 4.26
C ASP A 349 -13.34 3.41 4.80
N ALA A 350 -13.63 4.71 4.76
CA ALA A 350 -12.74 5.79 5.18
C ALA A 350 -13.06 6.26 6.62
N PRO A 351 -12.14 6.09 7.60
CA PRO A 351 -12.35 6.51 9.00
C PRO A 351 -12.34 8.03 9.16
N VAL A 352 -12.78 8.62 10.30
CA VAL A 352 -12.68 10.09 10.51
C VAL A 352 -11.27 10.61 10.22
N SER A 353 -11.25 11.76 9.54
CA SER A 353 -10.07 12.53 9.17
C SER A 353 -9.25 13.13 10.31
N SER A 354 -9.74 13.08 11.56
CA SER A 354 -9.01 13.64 12.70
C SER A 354 -7.85 12.74 13.13
N LYS A 355 -6.75 13.39 13.54
CA LYS A 355 -5.55 12.80 14.18
C LYS A 355 -5.82 12.35 15.65
N GLU A 356 -7.06 12.01 16.00
CA GLU A 356 -7.37 11.57 17.38
C GLU A 356 -6.53 10.38 17.83
#